data_AF-A0AAE9EY29-F1
#
_entry.id   AF-A0AAE9EY29-F1
#
_cell.length_a   1.000
_cell.length_b   1.000
_cell.length_c   1.000
_cell.angle_alpha   90.00
_cell.angle_beta   90.00
_cell.angle_gamma   90.00
#
_symmetry.space_group_name_H-M   'P 1'
#
loop_
_entity.id
_entity.type
_entity.pdbx_description
1 polymer ?
#
loop_
_entity_poly.entity_id
_entity_poly.type
_entity_poly.pdbx_seq_one_letter_code
_entity_poly.pdbx_strand_id
1 'polypeptide(L)'
;MLLPILLLTTVSLASGCVHKGEKYKDGDTWVARSTFVLRCDITKSGWKTTVVGCRTEEGVQVLPGQTVHAGNTKYECIKEKDGTVEIRRTLNIKRKKSCGDHSVGDSWIFEKNFMAKCTEKGVQITDCISDSGIPVPLNGSLVLTGVKYNCVMDANGKVSLHRDAAPQQIAVTKATTLSPVEILGPMFKNFGAMDVDNLLAPKTPEPVQQVAAAEQMMESPETTCDFEGENRKAGDVWVSDGIFTKKCTDDGATVILNCIVDDKTIINVDTELTLGKKTYKCYRKKTENRVYYEVRIN
;
A
#
# COMPACT_ATOMS: atom_id res chain seq x y z
N MET A 1 -26.34 -6.21 58.39
CA MET A 1 -25.05 -5.98 57.69
C MET A 1 -25.08 -6.75 56.38
N LEU A 2 -25.37 -6.07 55.27
CA LEU A 2 -25.31 -6.62 53.91
C LEU A 2 -24.39 -5.68 53.12
N LEU A 3 -23.22 -6.18 52.73
CA LEU A 3 -22.18 -5.44 52.02
C LEU A 3 -22.58 -5.33 50.54
N PRO A 4 -22.65 -4.13 49.91
CA PRO A 4 -22.93 -4.03 48.49
C PRO A 4 -21.65 -4.35 47.70
N ILE A 5 -21.69 -5.42 46.91
CA ILE A 5 -20.62 -5.80 45.99
C ILE A 5 -20.68 -4.85 44.80
N LEU A 6 -19.74 -3.90 44.74
CA LEU A 6 -19.54 -2.99 43.61
C LEU A 6 -18.90 -3.79 42.45
N LEU A 7 -19.70 -4.19 41.46
CA LEU A 7 -19.20 -4.75 40.20
C LEU A 7 -18.53 -3.63 39.39
N LEU A 8 -17.19 -3.58 39.44
CA LEU A 8 -16.40 -2.82 38.48
C LEU A 8 -16.55 -3.45 37.10
N THR A 9 -17.36 -2.84 36.23
CA THR A 9 -17.34 -3.13 34.80
C THR A 9 -16.05 -2.60 34.20
N THR A 10 -15.10 -3.49 33.93
CA THR A 10 -13.87 -3.16 33.22
C THR A 10 -14.22 -2.81 31.77
N VAL A 11 -13.97 -1.56 31.36
CA VAL A 11 -13.96 -1.20 29.94
C VAL A 11 -12.75 -1.90 29.33
N SER A 12 -13.00 -3.03 28.66
CA SER A 12 -11.97 -3.73 27.90
C SER A 12 -11.58 -2.83 26.73
N LEU A 13 -10.42 -2.16 26.83
CA LEU A 13 -9.72 -1.63 25.66
C LEU A 13 -9.44 -2.83 24.77
N ALA A 14 -10.28 -3.03 23.75
CA ALA A 14 -10.12 -4.13 22.82
C ALA A 14 -8.72 -4.03 22.20
N SER A 15 -7.84 -4.94 22.59
CA SER A 15 -6.54 -5.15 21.96
C SER A 15 -6.82 -5.59 20.52
N GLY A 16 -6.18 -4.92 19.56
CA GLY A 16 -6.35 -5.18 18.13
C GLY A 16 -5.08 -4.81 17.39
N CYS A 17 -4.83 -5.45 16.24
CA CYS A 17 -3.74 -5.03 15.38
C CYS A 17 -4.04 -3.64 14.84
N VAL A 18 -3.03 -2.77 14.77
CA VAL A 18 -3.16 -1.44 14.18
C VAL A 18 -2.37 -1.39 12.89
N HIS A 19 -3.05 -1.22 11.76
CA HIS A 19 -2.42 -1.11 10.44
C HIS A 19 -2.93 0.14 9.72
N LYS A 20 -2.03 1.08 9.39
CA LYS A 20 -2.35 2.39 8.78
C LYS A 20 -3.47 3.16 9.51
N GLY A 21 -3.49 3.11 10.84
CA GLY A 21 -4.52 3.78 11.66
C GLY A 21 -5.78 2.95 11.93
N GLU A 22 -6.01 1.90 11.14
CA GLU A 22 -7.15 1.00 11.29
C GLU A 22 -6.91 -0.09 12.33
N LYS A 23 -7.98 -0.47 13.06
CA LYS A 23 -7.95 -1.51 14.11
C LYS A 23 -8.58 -2.81 13.63
N TYR A 24 -7.86 -3.91 13.78
CA TYR A 24 -8.27 -5.25 13.39
C TYR A 24 -8.36 -6.17 14.61
N LYS A 25 -9.39 -7.01 14.66
CA LYS A 25 -9.59 -8.02 15.70
C LYS A 25 -8.70 -9.24 15.44
N ASP A 26 -8.54 -10.07 16.47
CA ASP A 26 -7.82 -11.33 16.34
C ASP A 26 -8.44 -12.20 15.24
N GLY A 27 -7.61 -12.72 14.34
CA GLY A 27 -8.04 -13.53 13.19
C GLY A 27 -8.53 -12.74 11.97
N ASP A 28 -8.76 -11.43 12.08
CA ASP A 28 -9.17 -10.60 10.93
C ASP A 28 -8.12 -10.68 9.81
N THR A 29 -8.61 -10.71 8.57
CA THR A 29 -7.76 -10.66 7.38
C THR A 29 -8.10 -9.47 6.50
N TRP A 30 -7.07 -8.89 5.88
CA TRP A 30 -7.22 -7.78 4.95
C TRP A 30 -6.15 -7.82 3.88
N VAL A 31 -6.42 -7.16 2.76
CA VAL A 31 -5.44 -7.01 1.68
C VAL A 31 -4.66 -5.73 1.94
N ALA A 32 -3.35 -5.83 2.18
CA ALA A 32 -2.47 -4.69 2.18
C ALA A 32 -1.71 -4.57 0.87
N ARG A 33 -1.59 -3.32 0.43
CA ARG A 33 -0.85 -2.93 -0.77
C ARG A 33 -1.28 -3.73 -2.02
N SER A 34 -2.58 -3.92 -2.20
CA SER A 34 -3.26 -4.66 -3.28
C SER A 34 -2.95 -6.15 -3.45
N THR A 35 -1.97 -6.68 -2.73
CA THR A 35 -1.31 -7.94 -3.10
C THR A 35 -1.10 -8.87 -1.90
N PHE A 36 -0.88 -8.39 -0.69
CA PHE A 36 -0.62 -9.28 0.44
C PHE A 36 -1.87 -9.42 1.30
N VAL A 37 -2.29 -10.65 1.57
CA VAL A 37 -3.35 -10.94 2.53
C VAL A 37 -2.71 -11.07 3.90
N LEU A 38 -2.94 -10.11 4.79
CA LEU A 38 -2.46 -10.12 6.16
C LEU A 38 -3.51 -10.74 7.07
N ARG A 39 -3.06 -11.31 8.18
CA ARG A 39 -3.90 -11.72 9.31
C ARG A 39 -3.41 -11.06 10.58
N CYS A 40 -4.34 -10.59 11.41
CA CYS A 40 -4.03 -10.16 12.77
C CYS A 40 -3.93 -11.39 13.69
N ASP A 41 -2.82 -11.53 14.41
CA ASP A 41 -2.64 -12.52 15.46
C ASP A 41 -2.38 -11.79 16.79
N ILE A 42 -3.31 -11.88 17.73
CA ILE A 42 -3.21 -11.27 19.06
C ILE A 42 -2.74 -12.33 20.05
N THR A 43 -1.71 -11.99 20.82
CA THR A 43 -1.19 -12.83 21.89
C THR A 43 -1.31 -12.10 23.22
N LYS A 44 -1.07 -12.83 24.33
CA LYS A 44 -0.99 -12.20 25.66
C LYS A 44 0.09 -11.11 25.77
N SER A 45 1.09 -11.13 24.88
CA SER A 45 2.25 -10.23 24.89
C SER A 45 2.15 -9.09 23.86
N GLY A 46 1.03 -8.95 23.16
CA GLY A 46 0.82 -7.93 22.14
C GLY A 46 0.13 -8.48 20.91
N TRP A 47 0.47 -7.95 19.74
CA TRP A 47 -0.09 -8.43 18.47
C TRP A 47 0.96 -8.41 17.37
N LYS A 48 0.75 -9.26 16.37
CA LYS A 48 1.55 -9.27 15.15
C LYS A 48 0.65 -9.42 13.94
N THR A 49 1.18 -9.01 12.80
CA THR A 49 0.55 -9.27 11.50
C THR A 49 1.37 -10.29 10.73
N THR A 50 0.69 -11.29 10.18
CA THR A 50 1.33 -12.36 9.40
C THR A 50 0.78 -12.34 7.98
N VAL A 51 1.64 -12.47 6.97
CA VAL A 51 1.18 -12.66 5.59
C VAL A 51 0.68 -14.09 5.43
N VAL A 52 -0.62 -14.25 5.15
CA VAL A 52 -1.30 -15.53 4.95
C VAL A 52 -1.60 -15.83 3.48
N GLY A 53 -1.21 -14.94 2.57
CA GLY A 53 -1.27 -15.19 1.14
C GLY A 53 -0.87 -13.99 0.29
N CYS A 54 -0.70 -14.25 -0.99
CA CYS A 54 -0.58 -13.26 -2.04
C CYS A 54 -1.87 -13.22 -2.85
N ARG A 55 -2.24 -12.08 -3.41
CA ARG A 55 -3.45 -11.88 -4.21
C ARG A 55 -3.04 -11.66 -5.65
N THR A 56 -3.67 -12.39 -6.56
CA THR A 56 -3.52 -12.17 -8.02
C THR A 56 -4.27 -10.90 -8.44
N GLU A 57 -4.03 -10.41 -9.66
CA GLU A 57 -4.78 -9.27 -10.23
C GLU A 57 -6.27 -9.56 -10.48
N GLU A 58 -6.69 -10.83 -10.38
CA GLU A 58 -8.09 -11.26 -10.45
C GLU A 58 -8.70 -11.48 -9.06
N GLY A 59 -7.91 -11.26 -8.02
CA GLY A 59 -8.33 -11.33 -6.64
C GLY A 59 -8.22 -12.72 -5.99
N VAL A 60 -7.76 -13.73 -6.72
CA VAL A 60 -7.50 -15.08 -6.19
C VAL A 60 -6.37 -15.02 -5.16
N GLN A 61 -6.58 -15.60 -3.98
CA GLN A 61 -5.55 -15.75 -2.95
C GLN A 61 -4.68 -17.00 -3.21
N VAL A 62 -3.36 -16.79 -3.21
CA VAL A 62 -2.31 -17.78 -3.36
C VAL A 62 -1.65 -17.96 -1.99
N LEU A 63 -1.69 -19.17 -1.44
CA LEU A 63 -1.08 -19.42 -0.13
C LEU A 63 0.46 -19.34 -0.22
N PRO A 64 1.15 -18.97 0.86
CA PRO A 64 2.61 -18.96 0.87
C PRO A 64 3.18 -20.36 0.55
N GLY A 65 4.18 -20.39 -0.33
CA GLY A 65 4.76 -21.61 -0.91
C GLY A 65 4.00 -22.18 -2.12
N GLN A 66 2.83 -21.64 -2.49
CA GLN A 66 2.04 -22.13 -3.61
C GLN A 66 2.34 -21.38 -4.92
N THR A 67 2.00 -22.05 -6.01
CA THR A 67 2.02 -21.50 -7.37
C THR A 67 0.66 -21.69 -8.00
N VAL A 68 0.13 -20.63 -8.63
CA VAL A 68 -1.09 -20.70 -9.43
C VAL A 68 -0.86 -20.09 -10.81
N HIS A 69 -1.75 -20.38 -11.75
CA HIS A 69 -1.75 -19.77 -13.08
C HIS A 69 -3.06 -19.01 -13.26
N ALA A 70 -2.98 -17.77 -13.73
CA ALA A 70 -4.12 -16.98 -14.16
C ALA A 70 -3.78 -16.37 -15.53
N GLY A 71 -4.57 -16.71 -16.54
CA GLY A 71 -4.23 -16.39 -17.94
C GLY A 71 -2.87 -16.95 -18.35
N ASN A 72 -2.03 -16.12 -18.97
CA ASN A 72 -0.67 -16.50 -19.35
C ASN A 72 0.37 -16.17 -18.26
N THR A 73 -0.06 -15.87 -17.03
CA THR A 73 0.83 -15.45 -15.94
C THR A 73 0.88 -16.52 -14.85
N LYS A 74 2.10 -16.97 -14.55
CA LYS A 74 2.37 -17.82 -13.38
C LYS A 74 2.61 -16.92 -12.16
N TYR A 75 1.88 -17.16 -11.08
CA TYR A 75 2.02 -16.47 -9.81
C TYR A 75 2.65 -17.41 -8.79
N GLU A 76 3.74 -16.99 -8.18
CA GLU A 76 4.43 -17.71 -7.11
C GLU A 76 4.38 -16.83 -5.86
N CYS A 77 3.76 -17.34 -4.78
CA CYS A 77 3.77 -16.68 -3.48
C CYS A 77 4.88 -17.32 -2.64
N ILE A 78 6.06 -16.72 -2.64
CA ILE A 78 7.28 -17.34 -2.12
C ILE A 78 7.43 -16.96 -0.66
N LYS A 79 7.51 -17.96 0.22
CA LYS A 79 7.76 -17.76 1.65
C LYS A 79 9.25 -17.89 1.93
N GLU A 80 9.85 -16.80 2.41
CA GLU A 80 11.25 -16.77 2.79
C GLU A 80 11.48 -17.34 4.20
N LYS A 81 12.74 -17.64 4.51
CA LYS A 81 13.15 -18.25 5.79
C LYS A 81 12.86 -17.37 7.00
N ASP A 82 12.92 -16.05 6.82
CA ASP A 82 12.61 -15.06 7.85
C ASP A 82 11.09 -14.83 8.04
N GLY A 83 10.26 -15.55 7.28
CA GLY A 83 8.80 -15.43 7.32
C GLY A 83 8.24 -14.30 6.47
N THR A 84 9.08 -13.55 5.76
CA THR A 84 8.62 -12.62 4.73
C THR A 84 8.06 -13.38 3.52
N VAL A 85 7.21 -12.73 2.75
CA VAL A 85 6.55 -13.34 1.59
C VAL A 85 6.69 -12.45 0.37
N GLU A 86 7.35 -12.94 -0.67
CA GLU A 86 7.46 -12.31 -1.98
C GLU A 86 6.34 -12.79 -2.90
N ILE A 87 5.90 -11.95 -3.85
CA ILE A 87 5.14 -12.43 -5.01
C ILE A 87 5.98 -12.28 -6.27
N ARG A 88 6.04 -13.36 -7.06
CA ARG A 88 6.64 -13.36 -8.39
C ARG A 88 5.57 -13.63 -9.44
N ARG A 89 5.45 -12.73 -10.41
CA ARG A 89 4.55 -12.86 -11.56
C ARG A 89 5.41 -13.11 -12.79
N THR A 90 5.30 -14.28 -13.37
CA THR A 90 6.12 -14.67 -14.52
C THR A 90 5.25 -14.89 -15.74
N LEU A 91 5.52 -14.13 -16.80
CA LEU A 91 4.85 -14.32 -18.08
C LEU A 91 5.27 -15.67 -18.67
N ASN A 92 4.28 -16.48 -19.01
CA ASN A 92 4.46 -17.83 -19.55
C ASN A 92 3.91 -17.92 -20.98
N ILE A 93 4.43 -17.07 -21.87
CA ILE A 93 4.15 -17.18 -23.31
C ILE A 93 5.35 -17.73 -24.07
N LYS A 94 5.08 -18.55 -25.09
CA LYS A 94 6.08 -18.82 -26.13
C LYS A 94 6.28 -17.55 -26.94
N ARG A 95 7.48 -17.32 -27.48
CA ARG A 95 7.78 -16.17 -28.35
C ARG A 95 6.72 -16.07 -29.45
N LYS A 96 5.89 -15.02 -29.40
CA LYS A 96 4.87 -14.74 -30.41
C LYS A 96 5.48 -13.94 -31.55
N LYS A 97 5.61 -14.57 -32.72
CA LYS A 97 6.08 -13.89 -33.95
C LYS A 97 5.07 -12.89 -34.52
N SER A 98 3.78 -13.08 -34.23
CA SER A 98 2.71 -12.15 -34.63
C SER A 98 2.27 -11.29 -33.45
N CYS A 99 1.98 -10.03 -33.73
CA CYS A 99 1.43 -9.06 -32.77
C CYS A 99 -0.12 -9.10 -32.69
N GLY A 100 -0.77 -10.04 -33.39
CA GLY A 100 -2.23 -10.07 -33.48
C GLY A 100 -2.75 -8.85 -34.23
N ASP A 101 -3.65 -8.09 -33.60
CA ASP A 101 -4.28 -6.90 -34.18
C ASP A 101 -3.47 -5.61 -34.00
N HIS A 102 -2.29 -5.70 -33.37
CA HIS A 102 -1.42 -4.54 -33.13
C HIS A 102 -0.47 -4.30 -34.31
N SER A 103 -0.38 -3.04 -34.74
CA SER A 103 0.54 -2.58 -35.76
C SER A 103 1.97 -2.49 -35.23
N VAL A 104 2.95 -2.62 -36.12
CA VAL A 104 4.36 -2.44 -35.74
C VAL A 104 4.56 -1.03 -35.17
N GLY A 105 5.13 -0.94 -33.96
CA GLY A 105 5.29 0.29 -33.20
C GLY A 105 4.30 0.44 -32.04
N ASP A 106 3.15 -0.24 -32.08
CA ASP A 106 2.15 -0.18 -31.02
C ASP A 106 2.68 -0.71 -29.70
N SER A 107 2.28 -0.06 -28.61
CA SER A 107 2.56 -0.49 -27.23
C SER A 107 1.25 -0.69 -26.47
N TRP A 108 1.17 -1.75 -25.67
CA TRP A 108 -0.02 -2.06 -24.86
C TRP A 108 0.35 -2.81 -23.59
N ILE A 109 -0.54 -2.76 -22.59
CA ILE A 109 -0.41 -3.58 -21.39
C ILE A 109 -0.91 -4.99 -21.72
N PHE A 110 0.00 -5.95 -21.66
CA PHE A 110 -0.24 -7.37 -21.88
C PHE A 110 -0.32 -8.12 -20.54
N GLU A 111 -1.35 -8.96 -20.38
CA GLU A 111 -1.58 -9.77 -19.17
C GLU A 111 -1.51 -8.95 -17.86
N LYS A 112 -1.99 -7.69 -17.91
CA LYS A 112 -2.04 -6.69 -16.82
C LYS A 112 -0.69 -6.21 -16.25
N ASN A 113 0.37 -7.02 -16.29
CA ASN A 113 1.64 -6.72 -15.63
C ASN A 113 2.83 -6.51 -16.57
N PHE A 114 2.66 -6.53 -17.89
CA PHE A 114 3.78 -6.44 -18.83
C PHE A 114 3.49 -5.44 -19.94
N MET A 115 4.35 -4.43 -20.12
CA MET A 115 4.29 -3.55 -21.29
C MET A 115 4.86 -4.29 -22.48
N ALA A 116 4.03 -4.52 -23.48
CA ALA A 116 4.39 -5.13 -24.75
C ALA A 116 4.52 -4.06 -25.83
N LYS A 117 5.46 -4.25 -26.75
CA LYS A 117 5.60 -3.49 -27.98
C LYS A 117 5.63 -4.43 -29.17
N CYS A 118 4.87 -4.09 -30.21
CA CYS A 118 4.96 -4.79 -31.47
C CYS A 118 6.20 -4.33 -32.24
N THR A 119 7.04 -5.28 -32.61
CA THR A 119 8.22 -5.07 -33.44
C THR A 119 8.11 -5.92 -34.69
N GLU A 120 9.00 -5.70 -35.67
CA GLU A 120 9.11 -6.56 -36.86
C GLU A 120 9.40 -8.04 -36.50
N LYS A 121 9.95 -8.29 -35.30
CA LYS A 121 10.23 -9.64 -34.78
C LYS A 121 9.07 -10.24 -33.98
N GLY A 122 7.96 -9.52 -33.85
CA GLY A 122 6.80 -9.88 -33.06
C GLY A 122 6.71 -9.13 -31.73
N VAL A 123 6.04 -9.74 -30.75
CA VAL A 123 5.78 -9.14 -29.44
C VAL A 123 7.05 -9.12 -28.60
N GLN A 124 7.49 -7.93 -28.19
CA GLN A 124 8.61 -7.74 -27.27
C GLN A 124 8.12 -7.08 -25.99
N ILE A 125 8.50 -7.64 -24.83
CA ILE A 125 8.25 -6.98 -23.54
C ILE A 125 9.32 -5.92 -23.32
N THR A 126 8.92 -4.68 -23.04
CA THR A 126 9.83 -3.55 -22.81
C THR A 126 9.96 -3.24 -21.32
N ASP A 127 8.90 -3.46 -20.55
CA ASP A 127 8.80 -3.14 -19.13
C ASP A 127 7.84 -4.10 -18.44
N CYS A 128 7.98 -4.26 -17.13
CA CYS A 128 6.90 -4.78 -16.29
C CYS A 128 6.07 -3.60 -15.78
N ILE A 129 4.84 -3.86 -15.34
CA ILE A 129 3.93 -2.85 -14.80
C ILE A 129 3.69 -3.19 -13.33
N SER A 130 4.04 -2.26 -12.43
CA SER A 130 3.79 -2.40 -10.99
C SER A 130 2.28 -2.48 -10.70
N ASP A 131 1.94 -2.88 -9.47
CA ASP A 131 0.55 -2.92 -8.98
C ASP A 131 -0.15 -1.54 -9.07
N SER A 132 0.62 -0.46 -9.15
CA SER A 132 0.17 0.92 -9.32
C SER A 132 0.17 1.43 -10.77
N GLY A 133 0.44 0.57 -11.76
CA GLY A 133 0.45 0.92 -13.18
C GLY A 133 1.73 1.55 -13.69
N ILE A 134 2.83 1.51 -12.91
CA ILE A 134 4.08 2.20 -13.27
C ILE A 134 5.03 1.24 -13.99
N PRO A 135 5.61 1.67 -15.13
CA PRO A 135 6.65 0.90 -15.79
C PRO A 135 7.89 0.70 -14.90
N VAL A 136 8.23 -0.58 -14.73
CA VAL A 136 9.48 -1.07 -14.17
C VAL A 136 10.35 -1.52 -15.36
N PRO A 137 11.47 -0.82 -15.64
CA PRO A 137 12.30 -1.12 -16.80
C PRO A 137 12.73 -2.59 -16.83
N LEU A 138 12.70 -3.21 -18.01
CA LEU A 138 13.21 -4.58 -18.19
C LEU A 138 14.68 -4.67 -17.75
N ASN A 139 15.00 -5.71 -16.97
CA ASN A 139 16.29 -5.90 -16.28
C ASN A 139 16.65 -4.74 -15.34
N GLY A 140 15.64 -4.07 -14.79
CA GLY A 140 15.76 -2.95 -13.88
C GLY A 140 14.90 -3.13 -12.63
N SER A 141 14.93 -2.12 -11.78
CA SER A 141 14.18 -2.09 -10.53
C SER A 141 13.50 -0.74 -10.30
N LEU A 142 12.41 -0.75 -9.55
CA LEU A 142 11.61 0.41 -9.16
C LEU A 142 11.26 0.26 -7.67
N VAL A 143 11.50 1.28 -6.85
CA VAL A 143 11.07 1.34 -5.45
C VAL A 143 9.91 2.32 -5.29
N LEU A 144 8.73 1.82 -4.92
CA LEU A 144 7.55 2.63 -4.62
C LEU A 144 7.18 2.49 -3.15
N THR A 145 7.21 3.58 -2.38
CA THR A 145 6.85 3.59 -0.94
C THR A 145 7.57 2.50 -0.14
N GLY A 146 8.87 2.32 -0.42
CA GLY A 146 9.71 1.30 0.21
C GLY A 146 9.50 -0.14 -0.29
N VAL A 147 8.64 -0.36 -1.28
CA VAL A 147 8.46 -1.65 -1.96
C VAL A 147 9.31 -1.67 -3.21
N LYS A 148 10.23 -2.62 -3.30
CA LYS A 148 11.06 -2.81 -4.48
C LYS A 148 10.41 -3.80 -5.45
N TYR A 149 10.35 -3.40 -6.70
CA TYR A 149 9.93 -4.20 -7.84
C TYR A 149 11.14 -4.46 -8.72
N ASN A 150 11.31 -5.69 -9.20
CA ASN A 150 12.34 -6.03 -10.18
C ASN A 150 11.68 -6.64 -11.41
N CYS A 151 11.97 -6.10 -12.59
CA CYS A 151 11.55 -6.72 -13.85
C CYS A 151 12.74 -7.46 -14.44
N VAL A 152 12.68 -8.79 -14.50
CA VAL A 152 13.82 -9.64 -14.86
C VAL A 152 13.47 -10.48 -16.07
N MET A 153 14.31 -10.44 -17.10
CA MET A 153 14.29 -11.40 -18.20
C MET A 153 15.35 -12.47 -17.94
N ASP A 154 14.95 -13.73 -17.88
CA ASP A 154 15.90 -14.83 -17.79
C ASP A 154 16.58 -15.13 -19.14
N ALA A 155 17.58 -16.02 -19.13
CA ALA A 155 18.31 -16.42 -20.32
C ALA A 155 17.43 -17.07 -21.42
N ASN A 156 16.27 -17.60 -21.05
CA ASN A 156 15.31 -18.18 -21.98
C ASN A 156 14.36 -17.13 -22.58
N GLY A 157 14.48 -15.87 -22.16
CA GLY A 157 13.61 -14.77 -22.57
C GLY A 157 12.30 -14.70 -21.78
N LYS A 158 12.18 -15.43 -20.66
CA LYS A 158 11.01 -15.39 -19.79
C LYS A 158 11.08 -14.15 -18.92
N VAL A 159 10.03 -13.35 -18.91
CA VAL A 159 9.97 -12.10 -18.13
C VAL A 159 9.21 -12.33 -16.84
N SER A 160 9.77 -11.87 -15.72
CA SER A 160 9.18 -11.93 -14.38
C SER A 160 9.18 -10.57 -13.72
N LEU A 161 8.03 -10.19 -13.15
CA LEU A 161 7.92 -9.11 -12.19
C LEU A 161 8.02 -9.69 -10.78
N HIS A 162 9.05 -9.31 -10.06
CA HIS A 162 9.27 -9.63 -8.65
C HIS A 162 8.83 -8.43 -7.84
N ARG A 163 8.15 -8.68 -6.72
CA ARG A 163 7.80 -7.65 -5.76
C ARG A 163 8.27 -8.10 -4.39
N ASP A 164 9.32 -7.45 -3.91
CA ASP A 164 9.96 -7.74 -2.64
C ASP A 164 8.94 -7.63 -1.50
N ALA A 165 9.18 -8.42 -0.46
CA ALA A 165 8.17 -8.74 0.55
C ALA A 165 7.65 -7.54 1.35
N ALA A 166 6.40 -7.65 1.83
CA ALA A 166 5.90 -6.74 2.85
C ALA A 166 6.55 -7.06 4.22
N PRO A 167 7.06 -6.05 4.96
CA PRO A 167 7.56 -6.26 6.30
C PRO A 167 6.41 -6.65 7.25
N GLN A 168 6.66 -7.59 8.16
CA GLN A 168 5.72 -7.94 9.23
C GLN A 168 5.69 -6.83 10.27
N GLN A 169 4.50 -6.42 10.72
CA GLN A 169 4.36 -5.51 11.86
C GLN A 169 4.25 -6.30 13.16
N ILE A 170 5.11 -6.00 14.12
CA ILE A 170 5.12 -6.58 15.46
C ILE A 170 4.98 -5.43 16.46
N ALA A 171 3.94 -5.47 17.29
CA ALA A 171 3.80 -4.59 18.45
C ALA A 171 3.90 -5.43 19.72
N VAL A 172 4.98 -5.23 20.47
CA VAL A 172 5.15 -5.85 21.79
C VAL A 172 4.62 -4.90 22.84
N THR A 173 3.68 -5.34 23.67
CA THR A 173 3.33 -4.59 24.88
C THR A 173 4.45 -4.77 25.89
N LYS A 174 5.39 -3.82 25.95
CA LYS A 174 6.37 -3.79 27.03
C LYS A 174 5.60 -3.49 28.31
N ALA A 175 5.56 -4.42 29.26
CA ALA A 175 5.02 -4.15 30.58
C ALA A 175 5.92 -3.13 31.24
N THR A 176 5.52 -1.86 31.25
CA THR A 176 6.16 -0.84 32.09
C THR A 176 5.78 -1.16 33.52
N THR A 177 6.60 -1.96 34.20
CA THR A 177 6.62 -1.98 35.67
C THR A 177 7.06 -0.60 36.11
N LEU A 178 6.10 0.30 36.38
CA LEU A 178 6.39 1.51 37.13
C LEU A 178 6.85 1.07 38.53
N SER A 179 8.15 1.22 38.79
CA SER A 179 8.65 1.19 40.16
C SER A 179 7.97 2.31 40.95
N PRO A 180 7.45 2.06 42.17
CA PRO A 180 6.98 3.14 43.02
C PRO A 180 8.19 4.02 43.34
N VAL A 181 8.23 5.24 42.80
CA VAL A 181 9.10 6.29 43.34
C VAL A 181 8.31 6.90 44.49
N GLU A 182 8.81 6.72 45.70
CA GLU A 182 8.34 7.40 46.90
C GLU A 182 8.36 8.92 46.66
N ILE A 183 7.19 9.54 46.52
CA ILE A 183 7.06 10.99 46.55
C ILE A 183 6.76 11.36 48.01
N LEU A 184 7.84 11.65 48.74
CA LEU A 184 7.78 12.30 50.04
C LEU A 184 8.11 13.79 49.83
N GLY A 185 7.09 14.64 49.95
CA GLY A 185 7.27 16.06 50.26
C GLY A 185 6.88 17.08 49.18
N PRO A 186 6.53 18.33 49.60
CA PRO A 186 5.32 18.99 49.14
C PRO A 186 5.58 20.34 48.45
N MET A 187 4.72 20.73 47.51
CA MET A 187 4.26 22.14 47.45
C MET A 187 3.01 22.28 46.57
N PHE A 188 1.92 22.64 47.24
CA PHE A 188 0.71 23.17 46.65
C PHE A 188 0.95 24.59 46.12
N LYS A 189 0.36 24.94 44.97
CA LYS A 189 -0.36 26.21 44.75
C LYS A 189 -1.15 26.23 43.43
N ASN A 190 -2.47 26.12 43.61
CA ASN A 190 -3.59 26.82 42.98
C ASN A 190 -3.59 27.17 41.48
N PHE A 191 -4.50 26.54 40.75
CA PHE A 191 -5.39 27.26 39.81
C PHE A 191 -6.85 26.86 40.08
N GLY A 192 -7.74 27.85 39.94
CA GLY A 192 -9.03 27.96 40.63
C GLY A 192 -10.22 27.18 40.05
N ALA A 193 -11.31 27.30 40.82
CA ALA A 193 -12.56 26.56 40.73
C ALA A 193 -13.46 26.95 39.54
N MET A 194 -14.17 25.96 39.00
CA MET A 194 -15.49 26.12 38.38
C MET A 194 -16.38 24.90 38.74
N ASP A 195 -17.60 25.21 39.19
CA ASP A 195 -18.62 24.35 39.79
C ASP A 195 -19.12 23.21 38.89
N VAL A 196 -19.33 22.04 39.49
CA VAL A 196 -19.76 20.79 38.83
C VAL A 196 -21.12 20.34 39.37
N ASP A 197 -22.12 21.22 39.39
CA ASP A 197 -23.45 20.89 39.95
C ASP A 197 -24.60 20.86 38.93
N ASN A 198 -24.32 20.78 37.62
CA ASN A 198 -25.39 20.79 36.60
C ASN A 198 -25.37 19.64 35.58
N LEU A 199 -24.75 18.50 35.91
CA LEU A 199 -24.73 17.32 35.02
C LEU A 199 -25.54 16.12 35.53
N LEU A 200 -26.31 16.27 36.61
CA LEU A 200 -27.10 15.20 37.21
C LEU A 200 -28.60 15.51 37.12
N ALA A 201 -29.15 15.40 35.91
CA ALA A 201 -30.58 15.14 35.72
C ALA A 201 -30.74 13.85 34.89
N PRO A 202 -31.35 12.78 35.44
CA PRO A 202 -31.47 11.50 34.76
C PRO A 202 -32.60 11.55 33.72
N LYS A 203 -32.32 11.19 32.46
CA LYS A 203 -33.35 10.78 31.50
C LYS A 203 -33.51 9.27 31.55
N THR A 204 -34.72 8.84 31.88
CA THR A 204 -35.19 7.45 31.91
C THR A 204 -35.03 6.77 30.53
N PRO A 205 -34.60 5.50 30.45
CA PRO A 205 -34.48 4.80 29.17
C PRO A 205 -35.81 4.19 28.71
N GLU A 206 -36.15 4.35 27.43
CA GLU A 206 -37.18 3.57 26.74
C GLU A 206 -36.65 2.16 26.38
N PRO A 207 -37.54 1.14 26.28
CA PRO A 207 -37.13 -0.25 26.23
C PRO A 207 -36.65 -0.71 24.84
N VAL A 208 -35.75 -1.69 24.91
CA VAL A 208 -35.06 -2.43 23.84
C VAL A 208 -36.04 -3.04 22.82
N GLN A 209 -35.78 -2.82 21.52
CA GLN A 209 -36.38 -3.61 20.45
C GLN A 209 -35.27 -4.32 19.63
N GLN A 210 -35.29 -5.65 19.65
CA GLN A 210 -34.51 -6.52 18.76
C GLN A 210 -34.93 -6.30 17.30
N VAL A 211 -33.97 -6.16 16.39
CA VAL A 211 -34.20 -6.39 14.96
C VAL A 211 -33.02 -7.13 14.34
N ALA A 212 -33.38 -8.03 13.44
CA ALA A 212 -32.64 -9.14 12.85
C ALA A 212 -31.48 -8.74 11.91
N ALA A 213 -30.72 -9.77 11.55
CA ALA A 213 -29.68 -9.83 10.53
C ALA A 213 -29.97 -8.92 9.32
N ALA A 214 -29.16 -7.88 9.17
CA ALA A 214 -29.00 -7.15 7.93
C ALA A 214 -27.57 -7.41 7.43
N GLU A 215 -27.48 -7.89 6.20
CA GLU A 215 -26.27 -8.06 5.42
C GLU A 215 -25.46 -6.76 5.45
N GLN A 216 -24.40 -6.70 6.24
CA GLN A 216 -23.44 -5.62 6.15
C GLN A 216 -22.55 -5.89 4.94
N MET A 217 -22.86 -5.21 3.84
CA MET A 217 -21.86 -4.94 2.81
C MET A 217 -20.74 -4.15 3.50
N MET A 218 -19.62 -4.83 3.78
CA MET A 218 -18.38 -4.19 4.18
C MET A 218 -17.96 -3.26 3.04
N GLU A 219 -18.19 -1.96 3.22
CA GLU A 219 -17.51 -0.93 2.45
C GLU A 219 -16.01 -1.13 2.65
N SER A 220 -15.29 -1.43 1.57
CA SER A 220 -13.87 -1.75 1.66
C SER A 220 -13.10 -0.52 2.16
N PRO A 221 -12.11 -0.69 3.05
CA PRO A 221 -11.38 0.44 3.63
C PRO A 221 -10.74 1.31 2.55
N GLU A 222 -11.00 2.62 2.62
CA GLU A 222 -10.42 3.60 1.70
C GLU A 222 -8.91 3.69 1.94
N THR A 223 -8.11 3.30 0.95
CA THR A 223 -6.65 3.42 1.04
C THR A 223 -6.24 4.88 0.95
N THR A 224 -5.33 5.34 1.82
CA THR A 224 -4.82 6.71 1.82
C THR A 224 -3.30 6.79 1.65
N CYS A 225 -2.82 7.93 1.14
CA CYS A 225 -1.41 8.30 1.03
C CYS A 225 -1.14 9.54 1.89
N ASP A 226 -0.12 9.50 2.75
CA ASP A 226 0.38 10.69 3.43
C ASP A 226 1.40 11.39 2.54
N PHE A 227 1.17 12.67 2.26
CA PHE A 227 2.13 13.52 1.58
C PHE A 227 2.16 14.89 2.28
N GLU A 228 3.31 15.26 2.84
CA GLU A 228 3.52 16.54 3.55
C GLU A 228 2.52 16.79 4.69
N GLY A 229 2.03 15.72 5.34
CA GLY A 229 1.06 15.81 6.42
C GLY A 229 -0.40 15.92 5.98
N GLU A 230 -0.68 15.86 4.67
CA GLU A 230 -2.02 15.70 4.13
C GLU A 230 -2.33 14.24 3.80
N ASN A 231 -3.47 13.76 4.29
CA ASN A 231 -4.00 12.45 3.91
C ASN A 231 -4.80 12.57 2.61
N ARG A 232 -4.30 11.94 1.54
CA ARG A 232 -4.95 11.85 0.23
C ARG A 232 -5.65 10.51 0.07
N LYS A 233 -6.84 10.48 -0.53
CA LYS A 233 -7.57 9.25 -0.84
C LYS A 233 -6.96 8.55 -2.06
N ALA A 234 -7.10 7.23 -2.13
CA ALA A 234 -6.78 6.45 -3.31
C ALA A 234 -7.47 7.04 -4.55
N GLY A 235 -6.72 7.18 -5.63
CA GLY A 235 -7.17 7.83 -6.86
C GLY A 235 -6.90 9.33 -6.92
N ASP A 236 -6.66 10.01 -5.79
CA ASP A 236 -6.41 11.46 -5.77
C ASP A 236 -5.23 11.82 -6.65
N VAL A 237 -5.39 12.89 -7.45
CA VAL A 237 -4.33 13.46 -8.29
C VAL A 237 -4.11 14.90 -7.85
N TRP A 238 -2.85 15.29 -7.66
CA TRP A 238 -2.48 16.64 -7.25
C TRP A 238 -1.17 17.08 -7.92
N VAL A 239 -0.92 18.39 -7.92
CA VAL A 239 0.36 18.95 -8.37
C VAL A 239 1.20 19.29 -7.14
N SER A 240 2.46 18.85 -7.10
CA SER A 240 3.44 19.34 -6.13
C SER A 240 4.50 20.21 -6.80
N ASP A 241 5.00 21.20 -6.08
CA ASP A 241 6.09 22.09 -6.51
C ASP A 241 5.78 22.87 -7.80
N GLY A 242 4.51 22.87 -8.25
CA GLY A 242 4.11 23.36 -9.57
C GLY A 242 4.64 22.54 -10.75
N ILE A 243 5.37 21.46 -10.49
CA ILE A 243 6.15 20.72 -11.50
C ILE A 243 5.67 19.29 -11.64
N PHE A 244 5.30 18.61 -10.56
CA PHE A 244 5.02 17.18 -10.62
C PHE A 244 3.53 16.90 -10.44
N THR A 245 2.90 16.27 -11.43
CA THR A 245 1.58 15.66 -11.23
C THR A 245 1.77 14.34 -10.51
N LYS A 246 1.21 14.24 -9.31
CA LYS A 246 1.26 13.06 -8.43
C LYS A 246 -0.11 12.39 -8.35
N LYS A 247 -0.10 11.09 -8.09
CA LYS A 247 -1.30 10.28 -7.81
C LYS A 247 -1.11 9.48 -6.53
N CYS A 248 -2.16 9.40 -5.71
CA CYS A 248 -2.28 8.42 -4.65
C CYS A 248 -2.85 7.16 -5.26
N THR A 249 -2.11 6.08 -5.20
CA THR A 249 -2.49 4.80 -5.80
C THR A 249 -3.37 4.02 -4.84
N ASP A 250 -4.08 3.03 -5.38
CA ASP A 250 -5.00 2.20 -4.60
C ASP A 250 -4.27 1.33 -3.56
N ASP A 251 -2.94 1.18 -3.64
CA ASP A 251 -2.10 0.53 -2.65
C ASP A 251 -1.51 1.50 -1.59
N GLY A 252 -1.81 2.80 -1.71
CA GLY A 252 -1.41 3.85 -0.77
C GLY A 252 0.01 4.35 -1.02
N ALA A 253 0.44 4.35 -2.27
CA ALA A 253 1.70 4.92 -2.71
C ALA A 253 1.50 6.26 -3.41
N THR A 254 2.43 7.19 -3.20
CA THR A 254 2.47 8.45 -3.94
C THR A 254 3.38 8.27 -5.14
N VAL A 255 2.86 8.52 -6.34
CA VAL A 255 3.59 8.31 -7.60
C VAL A 255 3.57 9.55 -8.48
N ILE A 256 4.66 9.82 -9.19
CA ILE A 256 4.74 10.94 -10.15
C ILE A 256 4.33 10.41 -11.53
N LEU A 257 3.26 10.98 -12.09
CA LEU A 257 2.70 10.63 -13.39
C LEU A 257 3.42 11.35 -14.55
N ASN A 258 3.71 12.62 -14.37
CA ASN A 258 4.29 13.49 -15.39
C ASN A 258 4.91 14.75 -14.76
N CYS A 259 5.67 15.49 -15.57
CA CYS A 259 6.14 16.83 -15.24
C CYS A 259 5.37 17.89 -16.03
N ILE A 260 5.18 19.06 -15.42
CA ILE A 260 4.55 20.25 -15.99
C ILE A 260 5.67 21.25 -16.31
N VAL A 261 5.72 21.71 -17.56
CA VAL A 261 6.71 22.72 -18.01
C VAL A 261 6.12 24.13 -17.97
N ASP A 262 6.91 25.14 -18.31
CA ASP A 262 6.58 26.57 -18.11
C ASP A 262 5.22 27.02 -18.68
N ASP A 263 4.81 26.49 -19.85
CA ASP A 263 3.53 26.83 -20.51
C ASP A 263 2.36 25.92 -20.05
N LYS A 264 2.57 25.15 -18.98
CA LYS A 264 1.69 24.11 -18.45
C LYS A 264 1.57 22.88 -19.36
N THR A 265 2.40 22.73 -20.38
CA THR A 265 2.47 21.49 -21.16
C THR A 265 2.92 20.34 -20.26
N ILE A 266 2.24 19.21 -20.41
CA ILE A 266 2.52 17.98 -19.68
C ILE A 266 3.51 17.14 -20.48
N ILE A 267 4.62 16.76 -19.85
CA ILE A 267 5.60 15.83 -20.40
C ILE A 267 5.64 14.56 -19.55
N ASN A 268 5.53 13.40 -20.20
CA ASN A 268 5.56 12.11 -19.51
C ASN A 268 6.93 11.88 -18.86
N VAL A 269 6.96 11.07 -17.80
CA VAL A 269 8.24 10.60 -17.23
C VAL A 269 9.01 9.82 -18.30
N ASP A 270 10.32 10.01 -18.31
CA ASP A 270 11.28 9.47 -19.28
C ASP A 270 11.14 10.06 -20.70
N THR A 271 10.69 11.31 -20.79
CA THR A 271 10.62 12.07 -22.05
C THR A 271 11.34 13.42 -21.96
N GLU A 272 11.63 13.98 -23.13
CA GLU A 272 12.16 15.34 -23.29
C GLU A 272 11.31 16.13 -24.28
N LEU A 273 11.21 17.44 -24.05
CA LEU A 273 10.47 18.38 -24.88
C LEU A 273 11.29 19.65 -25.05
N THR A 274 11.42 20.13 -26.28
CA THR A 274 12.07 21.42 -26.55
C THR A 274 11.02 22.46 -26.92
N LEU A 275 10.94 23.55 -26.15
CA LEU A 275 10.10 24.71 -26.43
C LEU A 275 10.99 25.95 -26.55
N GLY A 276 11.06 26.51 -27.76
CA GLY A 276 11.94 27.63 -28.06
C GLY A 276 13.42 27.30 -27.78
N LYS A 277 14.06 28.05 -26.88
CA LYS A 277 15.46 27.84 -26.47
C LYS A 277 15.61 26.91 -25.27
N LYS A 278 14.53 26.36 -24.73
CA LYS A 278 14.59 25.50 -23.54
C LYS A 278 14.29 24.05 -23.91
N THR A 279 15.13 23.14 -23.42
CA THR A 279 14.88 21.70 -23.44
C THR A 279 14.57 21.24 -22.04
N TYR A 280 13.35 20.73 -21.85
CA TYR A 280 12.83 20.18 -20.62
C TYR A 280 12.99 18.66 -20.64
N LYS A 281 13.44 18.09 -19.52
CA LYS A 281 13.60 16.65 -19.38
C LYS A 281 12.96 16.19 -18.08
N CYS A 282 11.95 15.33 -18.20
CA CYS A 282 11.31 14.65 -17.08
C CYS A 282 11.78 13.21 -17.10
N TYR A 283 12.58 12.76 -16.13
CA TYR A 283 13.18 11.44 -16.21
C TYR A 283 13.35 10.79 -14.84
N ARG A 284 13.27 9.46 -14.79
CA ARG A 284 13.53 8.69 -13.59
C ARG A 284 15.00 8.29 -13.54
N LYS A 285 15.71 8.76 -12.51
CA LYS A 285 17.10 8.37 -12.29
C LYS A 285 17.15 6.99 -11.64
N LYS A 286 17.59 6.00 -12.42
CA LYS A 286 17.58 4.56 -12.06
C LYS A 286 18.35 4.22 -10.77
N THR A 287 19.38 4.99 -10.42
CA THR A 287 20.22 4.72 -9.24
C THR A 287 19.54 5.01 -7.91
N GLU A 288 18.61 5.97 -7.89
CA GLU A 288 17.94 6.43 -6.66
C GLU A 288 16.41 6.34 -6.76
N ASN A 289 15.91 5.91 -7.90
CA ASN A 289 14.50 5.73 -8.21
C ASN A 289 13.62 6.97 -7.93
N ARG A 290 14.19 8.15 -8.13
CA ARG A 290 13.47 9.43 -8.05
C ARG A 290 13.27 10.01 -9.44
N VAL A 291 12.15 10.70 -9.62
CA VAL A 291 11.87 11.45 -10.85
C VAL A 291 12.50 12.84 -10.69
N TYR A 292 13.23 13.24 -11.72
CA TYR A 292 13.91 14.52 -11.84
C TYR A 292 13.30 15.33 -12.98
N TYR A 293 13.36 16.64 -12.79
CA TYR A 293 13.01 17.62 -13.78
C TYR A 293 14.25 18.48 -14.04
N GLU A 294 14.73 18.49 -15.29
CA GLU A 294 15.85 19.30 -15.74
C GLU A 294 15.39 20.27 -16.83
N VAL A 295 15.93 21.49 -16.80
CA VAL A 295 15.76 22.48 -17.86
C VAL A 295 17.14 22.88 -18.37
N ARG A 296 17.36 22.77 -19.67
CA ARG A 296 18.58 23.21 -20.36
C ARG A 296 18.23 24.36 -21.29
N ILE A 297 19.06 25.39 -21.30
CA ILE A 297 18.93 26.52 -22.23
C ILE A 297 19.95 26.31 -23.35
N ASN A 298 19.45 26.25 -24.58
CA ASN A 298 20.22 26.13 -25.81
C ASN A 298 20.62 27.50 -26.35
#